data_AF-A0A061N6P1-F1
#
_entry.id   AF-A0A061N6P1-F1
#
_cell.length_a   1.000
_cell.length_b   1.000
_cell.length_c   1.000
_cell.angle_alpha   90.00
_cell.angle_beta   90.00
_cell.angle_gamma   90.00
#
_symmetry.space_group_name_H-M   'P 1'
#
loop_
_entity.id
_entity.type
_entity.pdbx_description
1 polymer ?
#
loop_
_entity_poly.entity_id
_entity_poly.type
_entity_poly.pdbx_seq_one_letter_code
_entity_poly.pdbx_strand_id
1 'polypeptide(L)' 'MDFSFFELGLSVGEELYAPEFFRLSVARWNQRAVTLYKKFGFNTEMTFMNYGETDVEFLLMTNRGDSPPLR' A
#
# COMPACT_ATOMS: atom_id res chain seq x y z
N MET A 1 -1.14 22.30 5.00
CA MET A 1 -1.11 20.90 5.44
C MET A 1 0.02 20.25 4.68
N ASP A 2 1.03 19.73 5.37
CA ASP A 2 2.13 19.00 4.74
C ASP A 2 1.67 17.58 4.47
N PHE A 3 1.28 17.30 3.23
CA PHE A 3 0.95 15.95 2.80
C PHE A 3 2.22 15.11 2.66
N SER A 4 2.22 13.89 3.18
CA SER A 4 3.35 12.98 2.96
C SER A 4 3.43 12.62 1.47
N PHE A 5 4.64 12.32 0.96
CA PHE A 5 4.82 11.87 -0.43
C PHE A 5 3.87 10.72 -0.82
N PHE A 6 3.61 9.80 0.12
CA PHE A 6 2.73 8.66 -0.11
C PHE A 6 1.27 9.08 -0.27
N GLU A 7 0.79 9.99 0.56
CA GLU A 7 -0.57 10.54 0.49
C GLU A 7 -0.80 11.33 -0.80
N LEU A 8 0.18 12.15 -1.21
CA LEU A 8 0.12 12.85 -2.49
C LEU A 8 0.10 11.86 -3.66
N GLY A 9 0.88 10.78 -3.59
CA GLY A 9 0.87 9.72 -4.59
C GLY A 9 -0.49 9.03 -4.73
N LEU A 10 -1.16 8.76 -3.61
CA LEU A 10 -2.52 8.21 -3.62
C LEU A 10 -3.52 9.21 -4.24
N SER A 11 -3.50 10.47 -3.79
CA SER A 11 -4.39 11.52 -4.29
C SER A 11 -4.26 11.72 -5.81
N VAL A 12 -3.03 11.79 -6.32
CA VAL A 12 -2.77 11.89 -7.77
C VAL A 12 -3.24 10.64 -8.50
N GLY A 13 -3.04 9.46 -7.92
CA GLY A 13 -3.52 8.20 -8.48
C GLY A 13 -5.05 8.12 -8.58
N GLU A 14 -5.75 8.60 -7.55
CA GLU A 14 -7.21 8.69 -7.52
C GLU A 14 -7.73 9.65 -8.58
N GLU A 15 -7.16 10.85 -8.65
CA GLU A 15 -7.58 11.90 -9.58
C GLU A 15 -7.39 11.50 -11.05
N LEU A 16 -6.24 10.90 -11.38
CA LEU A 16 -5.89 10.61 -12.77
C LEU A 16 -6.50 9.32 -13.31
N TYR A 17 -6.76 8.34 -12.45
CA TYR A 17 -7.10 6.98 -12.89
C TYR A 17 -8.42 6.44 -12.34
N ALA A 18 -9.03 7.09 -11.35
CA ALA A 18 -10.25 6.64 -10.68
C ALA A 18 -10.27 5.10 -10.43
N PRO A 19 -9.22 4.52 -9.82
CA PRO A 19 -9.11 3.09 -9.67
C PRO A 19 -10.16 2.57 -8.68
N GLU A 20 -10.66 1.35 -8.90
CA GLU A 20 -11.55 0.67 -7.94
C GLU A 20 -10.84 0.44 -6.59
N PHE A 21 -9.54 0.15 -6.62
CA PHE A 21 -8.71 -0.01 -5.43
C PHE A 21 -7.22 0.16 -5.75
N PHE A 22 -6.42 0.48 -4.73
CA PHE A 22 -4.96 0.45 -4.83
C PHE A 22 -4.40 -0.91 -4.43
N ARG A 23 -3.27 -1.29 -5.04
CA ARG A 23 -2.53 -2.51 -4.73
C ARG A 23 -1.04 -2.23 -4.68
N LEU A 24 -0.36 -2.79 -3.69
CA LEU A 24 1.10 -2.76 -3.59
C LEU A 24 1.66 -4.07 -3.03
N SER A 25 2.95 -4.29 -3.28
CA SER A 25 3.73 -5.36 -2.65
C SER A 25 4.81 -4.75 -1.77
N VAL A 26 4.99 -5.28 -0.57
CA VAL A 26 6.02 -4.81 0.38
C VAL A 26 6.74 -5.99 1.00
N ALA A 27 8.07 -5.91 1.12
CA ALA A 27 8.83 -6.97 1.79
C ALA A 27 8.35 -7.12 3.24
N ARG A 28 8.10 -8.37 3.69
CA ARG A 28 7.52 -8.65 5.01
C ARG A 28 8.36 -8.09 6.15
N TRP A 29 9.69 -8.07 6.00
CA TRP A 29 10.61 -7.54 7.01
C TRP A 29 10.58 -6.01 7.09
N ASN A 30 10.05 -5.29 6.10
CA ASN A 30 9.92 -3.82 6.12
C ASN A 30 8.72 -3.36 6.95
N GLN A 31 8.78 -3.63 8.26
CA GLN A 31 7.69 -3.32 9.19
C GLN A 31 7.32 -1.83 9.21
N ARG A 32 8.29 -0.93 8.99
CA ARG A 32 8.05 0.51 8.88
C ARG A 32 7.08 0.85 7.74
N ALA A 33 7.32 0.32 6.54
CA ALA A 33 6.45 0.54 5.40
C ALA A 33 5.08 -0.13 5.59
N VAL A 34 5.06 -1.36 6.13
CA VAL A 34 3.81 -2.06 6.45
C VAL A 34 2.94 -1.24 7.40
N THR A 35 3.51 -0.69 8.47
CA THR A 35 2.78 0.17 9.41
C THR A 35 2.28 1.44 8.73
N LEU A 36 3.08 2.06 7.85
CA LEU A 36 2.65 3.23 7.08
C LEU A 36 1.42 2.89 6.23
N TYR A 37 1.47 1.84 5.41
CA TYR A 37 0.39 1.50 4.50
C TYR A 37 -0.90 1.13 5.24
N LYS A 38 -0.81 0.44 6.38
CA LYS A 38 -1.98 0.18 7.24
C LYS A 38 -2.64 1.46 7.76
N LYS A 39 -1.87 2.52 8.05
CA LYS A 39 -2.45 3.83 8.43
C LYS A 39 -3.24 4.49 7.30
N PHE A 40 -2.86 4.20 6.06
CA PHE A 40 -3.54 4.67 4.85
C PHE A 40 -4.57 3.66 4.31
N GLY A 41 -5.10 2.78 5.16
CA GLY A 41 -6.21 1.91 4.79
C GLY A 41 -5.83 0.64 4.02
N PHE A 42 -4.54 0.36 3.83
CA PHE A 42 -4.13 -0.88 3.17
C PHE A 42 -4.23 -2.08 4.11
N ASN A 43 -4.87 -3.15 3.65
CA ASN A 43 -4.97 -4.43 4.34
C ASN A 43 -4.11 -5.47 3.64
N THR A 44 -3.57 -6.43 4.39
CA THR A 44 -2.81 -7.55 3.82
C THR A 44 -3.79 -8.58 3.27
N GLU A 45 -3.73 -8.84 1.97
CA GLU A 45 -4.58 -9.83 1.29
C GLU A 45 -3.91 -11.21 1.27
N MET A 46 -2.61 -11.24 0.97
CA MET A 46 -1.85 -12.48 0.91
C MET A 46 -0.36 -12.25 1.15
N THR A 47 0.35 -13.34 1.39
CA THR A 47 1.80 -13.39 1.46
C THR A 47 2.32 -14.29 0.35
N PHE A 48 3.42 -13.89 -0.30
CA PHE A 48 4.04 -14.70 -1.35
C PHE A 48 5.57 -14.63 -1.24
N MET A 49 6.23 -15.70 -1.67
CA MET A 49 7.68 -15.75 -1.79
C MET A 49 8.09 -15.31 -3.20
N ASN A 50 9.08 -14.42 -3.29
CA ASN A 50 9.80 -14.15 -4.52
C ASN A 50 11.14 -14.90 -4.45
N TYR A 51 11.31 -15.86 -5.35
CA TYR A 51 12.50 -16.68 -5.45
C TYR A 51 13.45 -16.09 -6.49
N GLY A 52 14.70 -15.85 -6.13
CA GLY A 52 15.70 -15.20 -6.97
C GLY A 52 17.11 -15.40 -6.43
N GLU A 53 18.00 -14.41 -6.60
CA GLU A 53 19.33 -14.44 -5.97
C GLU A 53 19.25 -14.44 -4.43
N THR A 54 18.17 -13.88 -3.88
CA THR A 54 17.83 -14.01 -2.46
C THR A 54 16.33 -14.18 -2.35
N ASP A 55 15.91 -15.18 -1.59
CA ASP A 55 14.50 -15.43 -1.32
C ASP A 55 13.96 -14.34 -0.39
N VAL A 56 12.93 -13.62 -0.86
CA VAL A 56 12.29 -12.56 -0.09
C VAL A 56 10.79 -12.80 -0.01
N GLU A 57 10.28 -12.79 1.22
CA GLU A 57 8.85 -12.84 1.50
C GLU A 57 8.22 -11.45 1.33
N PHE A 58 7.16 -11.37 0.55
CA PHE A 58 6.40 -10.15 0.30
C PHE A 58 4.96 -10.29 0.81
N LEU A 59 4.43 -9.18 1.32
CA LEU A 59 3.01 -8.99 1.58
C LEU A 59 2.39 -8.29 0.39
N LEU A 60 1.29 -8.83 -0.13
CA LEU A 60 0.40 -8.11 -1.02
C LEU A 60 -0.63 -7.36 -0.20
N MET A 61 -0.74 -6.06 -0.43
CA MET A 61 -1.67 -5.20 0.29
C MET A 61 -2.56 -4.42 -0.67
N THR A 62 -3.81 -4.20 -0.26
CA THR A 62 -4.82 -3.46 -1.04
C THR A 62 -5.54 -2.44 -0.18
N ASN A 63 -5.92 -1.32 -0.78
CA ASN A 63 -6.87 -0.37 -0.20
C ASN A 63 -8.07 -0.27 -1.15
N ARG A 64 -9.20 -0.86 -0.74
CA ARG A 64 -10.46 -0.91 -1.51
C ARG A 64 -11.40 0.28 -1.27
N GLY A 65 -10.93 1.36 -0.65
CA GLY A 65 -11.77 2.54 -0.43
C GLY A 65 -12.79 2.41 0.71
N ASP A 66 -12.76 1.32 1.50
CA ASP A 66 -13.55 1.21 2.76
C ASP A 66 -13.01 2.12 3.89
N SER A 67 -11.92 2.85 3.63
CA SER A 67 -11.38 3.82 4.57
C SER A 67 -12.17 5.13 4.49
N PRO A 68 -12.55 5.73 5.63
CA PRO A 68 -13.29 6.99 5.63
C PRO A 68 -12.49 8.06 4.87
N PRO A 69 -13.17 8.97 4.16
CA PRO A 69 -12.50 10.00 3.37
C PRO A 69 -11.54 10.78 4.27
N LEU A 70 -10.30 10.94 3.79
CA LEU A 70 -9.31 11.82 4.40
C LEU A 70 -9.90 13.23 4.40
N ARG A 71 -10.24 13.73 5.59
CA ARG A 71 -10.75 15.09 5.82
C ARG A 71 -9.63 16.00 6.28
#